data_AF-A0A1G0H9Q3-F1
#
_entry.id   AF-A0A1G0H9Q3-F1
#
_cell.length_a   1.000
_cell.length_b   1.000
_cell.length_c   1.000
_cell.angle_alpha   90.00
_cell.angle_beta   90.00
_cell.angle_gamma   90.00
#
_symmetry.space_group_name_H-M   'P 1'
#
loop_
_entity.id
_entity.type
_entity.pdbx_description
1 polymer ?
#
loop_
_entity_poly.entity_id
_entity_poly.type
_entity_poly.pdbx_seq_one_letter_code
_entity_poly.pdbx_strand_id
1 'polypeptide(L)' 'MIQKVLSEPKWQDRLTPEDKRALTPLLHSHINPYGLVSLDMNARLLIELLEKIPAEQRDKEVEYVE' A
#
# COMPACT_ATOMS: atom_id res chain seq x y z
N MET A 1 -5.86 6.22 6.42
CA MET A 1 -4.61 5.53 6.02
C MET A 1 -3.67 6.53 5.36
N ILE A 2 -2.34 6.38 5.48
CA ILE A 2 -1.37 7.37 5.00
C ILE A 2 -1.48 7.65 3.48
N GLN A 3 -1.81 6.64 2.67
CA GLN A 3 -2.01 6.80 1.22
C GLN A 3 -3.09 7.84 0.86
N LYS A 4 -4.17 7.93 1.65
CA LYS A 4 -5.25 8.91 1.47
C LYS A 4 -4.84 10.32 1.87
N VAL A 5 -3.97 10.44 2.88
CA VAL A 5 -3.42 11.75 3.28
C VAL A 5 -2.47 12.24 2.20
N LEU A 6 -1.62 11.36 1.66
CA LEU A 6 -0.63 11.68 0.63
C LEU A 6 -1.22 11.92 -0.77
N SER A 7 -2.48 11.52 -1.03
CA SER A 7 -3.16 11.82 -2.28
C SER A 7 -3.67 13.27 -2.36
N GLU A 8 -3.73 13.98 -1.24
CA GLU A 8 -4.15 15.38 -1.23
C GLU A 8 -3.11 16.28 -1.93
N PRO A 9 -3.54 17.22 -2.80
CA PRO A 9 -2.63 18.05 -3.60
C PRO A 9 -1.57 18.80 -2.79
N LYS A 10 -1.90 19.18 -1.56
CA LYS A 10 -1.01 19.91 -0.63
C LYS A 10 0.30 19.17 -0.31
N TRP A 11 0.36 17.85 -0.50
CA TRP A 11 1.54 17.04 -0.21
C TRP A 11 2.36 16.70 -1.46
N GLN A 12 1.83 16.88 -2.67
CA GLN A 12 2.51 16.49 -3.90
C GLN A 12 3.82 17.27 -4.09
N ASP A 13 3.78 18.57 -3.82
CA ASP A 13 4.93 19.48 -3.97
C ASP A 13 5.73 19.70 -2.67
N ARG A 14 5.24 19.16 -1.55
CA ARG A 14 5.85 19.37 -0.22
C ARG A 14 6.87 18.30 0.15
N LEU A 15 6.75 17.11 -0.41
CA LEU A 15 7.62 15.98 -0.07
C LEU A 15 8.92 16.00 -0.88
N THR A 16 10.03 16.09 -0.18
CA THR A 16 11.37 15.93 -0.75
C THR A 16 11.65 14.45 -1.08
N PRO A 17 12.67 14.16 -1.92
CA PRO A 17 13.12 12.79 -2.15
C PRO A 17 13.47 12.05 -0.84
N GLU A 18 14.09 12.72 0.13
CA GLU A 18 14.38 12.17 1.46
C GLU A 18 13.12 11.79 2.23
N ASP A 19 12.09 12.64 2.23
CA ASP A 19 10.82 12.35 2.90
C ASP A 19 10.15 11.12 2.29
N LYS A 20 10.20 10.98 0.95
CA LYS A 20 9.65 9.81 0.23
C LYS A 20 10.36 8.51 0.58
N ARG A 21 11.67 8.57 0.88
CA ARG A 21 12.44 7.40 1.35
C ARG A 21 12.04 7.00 2.77
N ALA A 22 11.79 7.98 3.65
CA ALA A 22 11.33 7.71 5.01
C ALA A 22 9.93 7.07 5.06
N LEU A 23 9.10 7.31 4.04
CA LEU A 23 7.78 6.67 3.91
C LEU A 23 7.84 5.18 3.55
N THR A 24 8.99 4.69 3.10
CA THR A 24 9.20 3.26 2.83
C THR A 24 10.04 2.69 3.96
N PRO A 25 9.43 2.14 5.04
CA PRO A 25 10.19 1.38 6.02
C PRO A 25 10.67 0.11 5.33
N LEU A 26 11.90 0.15 4.80
CA LEU A 26 12.59 -1.06 4.38
C LEU A 26 12.83 -1.87 5.65
N LEU A 27 11.99 -2.90 5.84
CA LEU A 27 12.12 -3.88 6.91
C LEU A 27 13.42 -4.65 6.69
N HIS A 28 14.53 -4.11 7.16
CA HIS A 28 15.76 -4.86 7.26
C HIS A 28 15.76 -5.60 8.60
N SER A 29 16.06 -6.89 8.55
CA SER A 29 16.45 -7.74 9.69
C SER A 29 15.40 -8.59 10.42
N HIS A 30 14.28 -9.01 9.81
CA HIS A 30 13.55 -10.16 10.36
C HIS A 30 13.09 -11.12 9.26
N ILE A 31 13.49 -12.39 9.41
CA ILE A 31 13.08 -13.54 8.62
C ILE A 31 11.55 -13.51 8.47
N ASN A 32 11.05 -13.63 7.24
CA ASN A 32 9.62 -13.68 6.97
C ASN A 32 9.06 -15.03 7.43
N PRO A 33 8.28 -15.12 8.53
CA PRO A 33 7.77 -16.39 9.03
C PRO A 33 6.58 -16.93 8.21
N TYR A 34 6.12 -16.16 7.22
CA TYR A 34 4.89 -16.42 6.46
C TYR A 34 5.13 -16.71 4.96
N GLY A 35 6.37 -17.03 4.54
CA GLY A 35 6.70 -17.38 3.15
C GLY A 35 7.25 -16.21 2.34
N LEU A 36 7.28 -16.33 1.00
CA LEU A 36 7.67 -15.23 0.12
C LEU A 36 6.48 -14.30 -0.10
N VAL A 37 6.62 -13.03 0.30
CA VAL A 37 5.65 -11.99 -0.03
C VAL A 37 6.15 -11.30 -1.30
N SER A 38 5.45 -11.50 -2.41
CA SER A 38 5.68 -10.74 -3.63
C SER A 38 5.18 -9.31 -3.42
N LEU A 39 6.10 -8.40 -3.10
CA LEU A 39 5.80 -7.00 -2.88
C LEU A 39 6.13 -6.21 -4.15
N ASP A 40 5.10 -5.85 -4.92
CA ASP A 40 5.25 -4.87 -5.99
C ASP A 40 5.18 -3.45 -5.42
N MET A 41 6.32 -2.77 -5.39
CA MET A 41 6.43 -1.39 -4.91
C MET A 41 5.79 -0.36 -5.84
N ASN A 42 5.43 -0.76 -7.07
CA ASN A 42 4.69 0.08 -8.02
C ASN A 42 3.17 -0.04 -7.86
N ALA A 43 2.70 -1.13 -7.25
CA ALA A 43 1.29 -1.33 -6.97
C ALA A 43 0.83 -0.44 -5.81
N ARG A 44 -0.35 0.15 -5.96
CA ARG A 44 -1.02 0.94 -4.91
C ARG A 44 -2.15 0.12 -4.31
N LEU A 45 -2.30 0.19 -2.99
CA LEU A 45 -3.42 -0.47 -2.32
C LEU A 45 -4.73 0.21 -2.73
N LEU A 46 -5.72 -0.60 -3.09
CA LEU A 46 -7.01 -0.12 -3.60
C LEU A 46 -8.01 0.21 -2.47
N ILE A 47 -7.55 0.97 -1.48
CA ILE A 47 -8.27 1.20 -0.21
C ILE A 47 -9.62 1.88 -0.43
N GLU A 48 -9.66 2.89 -1.31
CA GLU A 48 -10.88 3.69 -1.55
C GLU A 48 -11.98 2.92 -2.30
N LEU A 49 -11.59 1.91 -3.07
CA LEU A 49 -12.53 1.08 -3.82
C LEU A 49 -13.09 -0.02 -2.91
N LEU A 50 -12.24 -0.61 -2.06
CA LEU A 50 -12.66 -1.54 -1.00
C LEU A 50 -13.59 -0.87 0.04
N GLU A 51 -13.37 0.40 0.39
CA GLU A 51 -14.27 1.15 1.29
C GLU A 51 -15.71 1.25 0.76
N LYS A 52 -15.88 1.32 -0.56
CA LYS A 52 -17.20 1.45 -1.22
C LYS A 52 -17.92 0.12 -1.41
N ILE A 53 -17.19 -1.00 -1.31
CA ILE A 53 -17.75 -2.35 -1.43
C ILE A 53 -18.32 -2.76 -0.06
N PRO A 54 -19.57 -3.27 0.00
CA PRO A 54 -20.14 -3.88 1.21
C PRO A 54 -19.21 -4.97 1.75
N ALA A 55 -19.07 -5.06 3.08
CA ALA A 55 -18.09 -5.94 3.71
C ALA A 55 -18.24 -7.42 3.30
N GLU A 56 -19.44 -7.85 2.89
CA GLU A 56 -19.73 -9.21 2.44
C GLU A 56 -19.09 -9.58 1.08
N GLN A 57 -18.61 -8.60 0.31
CA GLN A 57 -18.09 -8.80 -1.06
C GLN A 57 -16.57 -8.61 -1.17
N ARG A 58 -15.89 -8.20 -0.09
CA ARG A 58 -14.47 -7.82 -0.11
C ARG A 58 -13.48 -8.99 -0.25
N ASP A 59 -13.86 -10.19 0.20
CA ASP A 59 -12.96 -11.35 0.24
C ASP A 59 -12.98 -12.22 -1.03
N LYS A 60 -13.84 -11.90 -2.01
CA LYS A 60 -14.06 -12.74 -3.21
C LYS A 60 -13.17 -12.42 -4.42
N GLU A 61 -12.39 -11.35 -4.38
CA GLU A 61 -11.58 -10.89 -5.53
C GLU A 61 -10.07 -11.06 -5.35
N VAL A 62 -9.60 -11.62 -4.23
CA VAL A 62 -8.17 -11.87 -4.00
C VAL A 62 -7.79 -13.30 -4.44
N GLU A 63 -8.23 -13.69 -5.63
CA GLU A 63 -7.69 -14.85 -6.34
C GLU A 63 -6.63 -14.31 -7.30
N TYR A 64 -5.37 -14.47 -6.92
CA TYR A 64 -4.22 -14.01 -7.70
C TYR A 64 -4.25 -14.67 -9.07
N VAL A 65 -4.30 -13.85 -10.13
CA VAL A 65 -4.06 -14.28 -11.51
C VAL A 65 -2.62 -14.82 -11.58
N GLU A 66 -2.50 -16.09 -11.98
CA GLU A 66 -1.24 -16.83 -12.19
C GLU A 66 -0.21 -16.10 -13.06
#